data_AF-A0A505DS37-F1
#
_entry.id   AF-A0A505DS37-F1
#
_cell.length_a   1.000
_cell.length_b   1.000
_cell.length_c   1.000
_cell.angle_alpha   90.00
_cell.angle_beta   90.00
_cell.angle_gamma   90.00
#
_symmetry.space_group_name_H-M   'P 1'
#
loop_
_entity.id
_entity.type
_entity.pdbx_description
1 polymer ?
#
loop_
_entity_poly.entity_id
_entity_poly.type
_entity_poly.pdbx_seq_one_letter_code
_entity_poly.pdbx_strand_id
1 'polypeptide(L)' 'MKTLKVKGSPSRIKAGTKVRNIRLVDGVDGHDIDCKVDGFGAVQLKSTVVKKV' A
#
# COMPACT_ATOMS: atom_id res chain seq x y z
N MET A 1 -2.38 -11.37 11.97
CA MET A 1 -2.83 -10.65 10.75
C MET A 1 -2.29 -9.23 10.78
N LYS A 2 -1.43 -8.84 9.82
CA LYS A 2 -0.95 -7.45 9.71
C LYS A 2 -2.03 -6.64 8.98
N THR A 3 -2.55 -5.59 9.61
CA THR A 3 -3.58 -4.71 9.04
C THR A 3 -3.11 -3.27 9.05
N LEU A 4 -3.13 -2.62 7.89
CA LEU A 4 -2.76 -1.21 7.75
C LEU A 4 -4.04 -0.37 7.66
N LYS A 5 -4.14 0.64 8.53
CA LYS A 5 -5.24 1.62 8.47
C LYS A 5 -4.82 2.76 7.54
N VAL A 6 -5.55 2.96 6.45
CA VAL A 6 -5.35 4.10 5.56
C VAL A 6 -6.07 5.30 6.17
N LYS A 7 -5.37 6.42 6.32
CA LYS A 7 -5.97 7.66 6.80
C LYS A 7 -7.01 8.13 5.76
N GLY A 8 -8.27 8.26 6.17
CA GLY A 8 -9.37 8.67 5.29
C GLY A 8 -10.25 7.54 4.74
N SER A 9 -9.96 6.27 5.03
CA SER A 9 -10.86 5.15 4.67
C SER A 9 -11.33 4.40 5.92
N PRO A 10 -12.63 4.05 6.01
CA PRO A 10 -13.15 3.21 7.10
C PRO A 10 -12.63 1.77 7.01
N SER A 11 -12.19 1.36 5.82
CA SER A 11 -11.71 0.01 5.54
C SER A 11 -10.23 -0.13 5.91
N ARG A 12 -9.81 -1.33 6.30
CA ARG A 12 -8.39 -1.64 6.59
C ARG A 12 -7.80 -2.47 5.45
N ILE A 13 -6.58 -2.18 5.04
CA ILE A 13 -5.83 -3.05 4.12
C ILE A 13 -5.35 -4.26 4.93
N LYS A 14 -5.72 -5.46 4.49
CA LYS A 14 -5.33 -6.71 5.13
C LYS A 14 -4.12 -7.31 4.40
N ALA A 15 -3.29 -8.06 5.12
CA ALA A 15 -2.29 -8.91 4.48
C ALA A 15 -2.98 -9.84 3.48
N GLY A 16 -2.52 -9.82 2.21
CA GLY A 16 -3.16 -10.53 1.09
C GLY A 16 -3.95 -9.64 0.13
N THR A 17 -4.14 -8.36 0.43
CA THR A 17 -4.71 -7.40 -0.54
C THR A 17 -3.78 -7.27 -1.75
N LYS A 18 -4.30 -7.57 -2.94
CA LYS A 18 -3.56 -7.47 -4.19
C LYS A 18 -3.53 -6.01 -4.65
N VAL A 19 -2.33 -5.48 -4.84
CA VAL A 19 -2.12 -4.13 -5.39
C VAL A 19 -1.72 -4.22 -6.86
N ARG A 20 -2.09 -3.19 -7.63
CA ARG A 20 -1.80 -3.10 -9.07
C ARG A 20 -1.18 -1.74 -9.38
N ASN A 21 -0.57 -1.60 -10.55
CA ASN A 21 0.07 -0.35 -11.00
C ASN A 21 1.15 0.15 -10.02
N ILE A 22 2.11 -0.73 -9.71
CA ILE A 22 3.20 -0.46 -8.78
C ILE A 22 4.24 0.44 -9.45
N ARG A 23 4.61 1.53 -8.79
CA ARG A 23 5.67 2.46 -9.16
C ARG A 23 6.61 2.65 -7.98
N LEU A 24 7.90 2.59 -8.26
CA LEU A 24 8.91 2.99 -7.28
C LEU A 24 9.03 4.50 -7.34
N VAL A 25 8.90 5.14 -6.20
CA VAL A 25 9.01 6.59 -6.03
C VAL A 25 10.00 6.88 -4.92
N ASP A 26 10.71 8.00 -5.01
CA ASP A 26 11.52 8.50 -3.88
C ASP A 26 10.58 9.13 -2.84
N GLY A 27 9.83 8.29 -2.15
CA GLY A 27 8.87 8.71 -1.14
C GLY A 27 9.56 9.24 0.12
N VAL A 28 8.93 10.23 0.73
CA VAL A 28 9.38 10.81 2.00
C VAL A 28 9.05 9.83 3.14
N ASP A 29 9.94 9.71 4.13
CA ASP A 29 9.80 8.81 5.30
C ASP A 29 9.69 7.31 4.98
N GLY A 30 10.27 6.87 3.85
CA GLY A 30 10.38 5.46 3.50
C GLY A 30 9.09 4.84 2.95
N HIS A 31 8.24 5.64 2.30
CA HIS A 31 7.11 5.17 1.50
C HIS A 31 7.49 5.15 0.03
N ASP A 32 8.37 4.22 -0.32
CA ASP A 32 9.05 4.09 -1.60
C ASP A 32 8.19 3.47 -2.72
N ILE A 33 6.99 2.99 -2.39
CA ILE A 33 6.14 2.26 -3.35
C ILE A 33 4.81 2.96 -3.48
N ASP A 34 4.59 3.60 -4.62
CA ASP A 34 3.26 4.08 -5.02
C ASP A 34 2.52 2.95 -5.73
N CYS A 35 1.30 2.63 -5.28
CA CYS A 35 0.50 1.58 -5.89
C CYS A 35 -0.98 1.89 -5.79
N LYS A 36 -1.79 1.22 -6.62
CA LYS A 36 -3.24 1.33 -6.56
C LYS A 36 -3.84 0.09 -5.89
N VAL A 37 -4.59 0.32 -4.83
CA VAL A 37 -5.36 -0.70 -4.12
C VAL A 37 -6.81 -0.59 -4.57
N ASP A 38 -7.40 -1.72 -4.96
CA ASP A 38 -8.81 -1.76 -5.34
C ASP A 38 -9.71 -1.44 -4.14
N GLY A 39 -10.65 -0.50 -4.32
CA GLY A 39 -11.49 0.05 -3.25
C GLY A 39 -10.86 1.12 -2.34
N PHE A 40 -9.56 1.43 -2.48
CA PHE A 40 -8.90 2.51 -1.71
C PHE A 40 -8.27 3.60 -2.59
N GLY A 41 -7.92 3.29 -3.84
CA GLY A 41 -7.26 4.24 -4.74
C GLY A 41 -5.74 4.18 -4.65
N ALA A 42 -5.07 5.31 -4.88
CA ALA A 42 -3.62 5.42 -4.81
C ALA A 42 -3.16 5.39 -3.34
N VAL A 43 -2.24 4.48 -3.02
CA VAL A 43 -1.71 4.26 -1.68
C VAL A 43 -0.20 4.11 -1.80
N GLN A 44 0.52 4.87 -0.99
CA GLN A 44 1.95 4.72 -0.83
C GLN A 44 2.24 3.72 0.29
N LEU A 45 3.03 2.71 -0.01
CA LEU A 45 3.45 1.65 0.90
C LEU A 45 4.96 1.65 1.03
N LYS A 46 5.43 1.10 2.15
CA LYS A 46 6.83 0.80 2.37
C LYS A 46 7.20 -0.55 1.77
N SER A 47 8.39 -0.67 1.19
CA SER A 47 8.94 -1.95 0.72
C SER A 47 8.92 -3.07 1.76
N THR A 48 9.00 -2.76 3.05
CA THR A 48 8.98 -3.76 4.13
C THR A 48 7.62 -4.43 4.36
N VAL A 49 6.52 -3.83 3.87
CA VAL A 49 5.15 -4.36 4.06
C VAL A 49 4.56 -4.99 2.82
N VAL A 50 5.24 -4.91 1.68
CA VAL A 50 4.83 -5.56 0.43
C VAL A 50 5.70 -6.78 0.14
N LYS A 51 5.14 -7.74 -0.57
CA LYS A 51 5.88 -8.90 -1.08
C LYS A 51 5.56 -9.05 -2.56
N LYS A 52 6.58 -9.24 -3.38
CA LYS A 52 6.41 -9.63 -4.79
C LYS A 52 5.86 -11.05 -4.83
N VAL A 53 4.74 -11.22 -5.52
CA VAL A 53 4.07 -12.52 -5.77
C VAL A 53 4.01 -12.72 -7.27
#